data_AF-A0A821KDT9-F1
#
_entry.id   AF-A0A821KDT9-F1
#
_cell.length_a   1.000
_cell.length_b   1.000
_cell.length_c   1.000
_cell.angle_alpha   90.00
_cell.angle_beta   90.00
_cell.angle_gamma   90.00
#
_symmetry.space_group_name_H-M   'P 1'
#
loop_
_entity.id
_entity.type
_entity.pdbx_description
1 polymer ?
#
loop_
_entity_poly.entity_id
_entity_poly.type
_entity_poly.pdbx_seq_one_letter_code
_entity_poly.pdbx_strand_id
1 'polypeptide(L)' 'LGQKLKTNLITGLSEDESDISLRLAAFGRNEIPPKPPKTFFRLMVDALQDITLVILIICA' A
#
# COMPACT_ATOMS: atom_id res chain seq x y z
N LEU A 1 -24.85 -6.43 -10.06
CA LEU A 1 -23.39 -6.55 -9.80
C LEU A 1 -22.62 -7.03 -11.04
N GLY A 2 -23.03 -8.14 -11.67
CA GLY A 2 -22.35 -8.71 -12.85
C GLY A 2 -22.17 -7.76 -14.04
N GLN A 3 -23.18 -6.92 -14.36
CA GLN A 3 -23.04 -5.91 -15.42
C GLN A 3 -21.98 -4.84 -15.09
N LYS A 4 -21.85 -4.45 -13.82
CA LYS A 4 -20.92 -3.39 -13.39
C LYS A 4 -19.46 -3.87 -13.43
N LEU A 5 -19.24 -5.16 -13.23
CA LEU A 5 -17.92 -5.80 -13.25
C LEU A 5 -17.63 -6.55 -14.56
N LYS A 6 -18.56 -6.49 -15.53
CA LYS A 6 -18.51 -7.24 -16.79
C LYS A 6 -18.20 -8.74 -16.55
N THR A 7 -18.94 -9.35 -15.64
CA THR A 7 -18.81 -10.78 -15.29
C THR A 7 -20.15 -11.50 -15.42
N ASN A 8 -20.10 -12.77 -15.79
CA ASN A 8 -21.27 -13.63 -15.77
C ASN A 8 -21.49 -14.14 -14.33
N LEU A 9 -22.72 -14.06 -13.83
CA LEU A 9 -23.05 -14.48 -12.46
C LEU A 9 -23.16 -16.01 -12.31
N ILE A 10 -23.26 -16.75 -13.42
CA ILE A 10 -23.43 -18.20 -13.45
C ILE A 10 -22.11 -18.88 -13.83
N THR A 11 -21.42 -18.37 -14.86
CA THR A 11 -20.17 -18.96 -15.37
C THR A 11 -18.90 -18.22 -14.95
N GLY A 12 -19.00 -17.02 -14.38
CA GLY A 12 -17.85 -16.27 -13.87
C GLY A 12 -17.15 -15.40 -14.90
N LEU A 13 -15.82 -15.32 -14.78
CA LEU A 13 -14.90 -14.60 -15.67
C LEU A 13 -14.48 -15.51 -16.83
N SER A 14 -14.19 -14.93 -18.00
CA SER A 14 -13.54 -15.69 -19.09
C SER A 14 -12.12 -16.08 -18.68
N GLU A 15 -11.68 -17.28 -19.05
CA GLU A 15 -10.31 -17.78 -18.81
C GLU A 15 -9.29 -17.20 -19.82
N ASP A 16 -9.71 -16.27 -20.68
CA ASP A 16 -8.85 -15.63 -21.66
C ASP A 16 -7.76 -14.77 -20.98
N GLU A 17 -6.51 -15.10 -21.25
CA GLU A 17 -5.34 -14.42 -20.66
C GLU A 17 -5.27 -12.93 -21.05
N SER A 18 -5.78 -12.57 -22.23
CA SER A 18 -5.94 -11.18 -22.67
C SER A 18 -6.94 -10.40 -21.82
N ASP A 19 -8.05 -11.03 -21.42
CA ASP A 19 -9.07 -10.40 -20.59
C ASP A 19 -8.59 -10.23 -19.14
N ILE A 20 -7.80 -11.19 -18.64
CA ILE A 20 -7.20 -11.13 -17.31
C ILE A 20 -6.16 -10.00 -17.24
N SER A 21 -5.28 -9.89 -18.24
CA SER A 21 -4.27 -8.84 -18.31
C SER A 21 -4.88 -7.43 -18.44
N LEU A 22 -5.92 -7.26 -19.26
CA LEU A 22 -6.67 -6.00 -19.35
C LEU A 22 -7.34 -5.61 -18.03
N ARG A 23 -7.90 -6.58 -17.30
CA ARG A 23 -8.49 -6.35 -15.98
C ARG A 23 -7.44 -5.97 -14.94
N LEU A 24 -6.28 -6.61 -14.96
CA LEU A 24 -5.14 -6.26 -14.10
C LEU A 24 -4.65 -4.83 -14.37
N ALA A 25 -4.63 -4.40 -15.64
CA ALA A 25 -4.29 -3.02 -16.00
C ALA A 25 -5.37 -2.01 -15.55
N ALA A 26 -6.65 -2.37 -15.63
CA ALA A 26 -7.76 -1.47 -15.31
C ALA A 26 -8.03 -1.34 -13.80
N PHE A 27 -7.91 -2.43 -13.04
CA PHE A 27 -8.26 -2.49 -11.62
C PHE A 27 -7.05 -2.60 -10.69
N GLY A 28 -5.87 -2.87 -11.24
CA GLY A 28 -4.68 -3.16 -10.46
C GLY A 28 -4.67 -4.59 -9.89
N ARG A 29 -3.58 -4.93 -9.22
CA ARG A 29 -3.44 -6.20 -8.50
C ARG A 29 -4.22 -6.13 -7.20
N ASN A 30 -4.85 -7.24 -6.80
CA ASN A 30 -5.50 -7.38 -5.49
C ASN A 30 -4.46 -7.54 -4.38
N GLU A 31 -3.65 -6.51 -4.18
CA GLU A 31 -2.59 -6.45 -3.18
C GLU A 31 -2.73 -5.14 -2.41
N ILE A 32 -2.74 -5.22 -1.09
CA ILE A 32 -2.75 -4.03 -0.24
C ILE A 32 -1.31 -3.55 -0.15
N PRO A 33 -0.96 -2.38 -0.70
CA PRO A 33 0.41 -1.91 -0.68
C PRO A 33 0.83 -1.72 0.79
N PRO A 34 1.95 -2.33 1.23
CA PRO A 34 2.45 -2.09 2.57
C PRO A 34 2.84 -0.62 2.70
N LYS A 35 2.66 -0.06 3.90
CA LYS A 35 3.12 1.30 4.17
C LYS A 35 4.64 1.36 3.95
N PRO A 36 5.15 2.35 3.19
CA PRO A 36 6.59 2.47 2.99
C PRO A 36 7.28 2.61 4.35
N PRO A 37 8.40 1.92 4.57
CA PRO A 37 9.15 2.05 5.82
C PRO A 37 9.66 3.47 5.98
N LYS A 38 9.75 3.94 7.23
CA LYS A 38 10.41 5.21 7.53
C LYS A 38 11.89 5.09 7.17
N THR A 39 12.45 6.14 6.57
CA THR A 39 13.89 6.19 6.30
C THR A 39 14.69 6.33 7.59
N PHE A 40 15.94 5.88 7.59
CA PHE A 40 16.83 5.99 8.76
C PHE A 40 16.96 7.43 9.27
N PHE A 41 17.15 8.40 8.37
CA PHE A 41 17.21 9.82 8.73
C PHE A 41 15.92 10.34 9.36
N ARG A 42 14.75 9.88 8.88
CA ARG A 42 13.48 10.26 9.48
C ARG A 42 13.33 9.68 10.89
N LEU A 43 13.79 8.46 11.11
CA LEU A 43 13.83 7.84 12.43
C LEU A 43 14.77 8.58 13.39
N MET A 44 15.94 9.01 12.93
CA MET A 44 16.85 9.84 13.72
C MET A 44 16.22 11.17 14.13
N VAL A 45 15.59 11.89 13.20
CA VAL A 45 14.92 13.17 13.51
C VAL A 45 13.75 12.95 14.46
N ASP A 46 12.93 11.92 14.22
CA ASP A 46 11.82 11.56 15.12
C ASP A 46 12.36 11.27 16.54
N ALA A 47 13.52 10.61 16.68
CA ALA A 47 14.15 10.32 17.97
C ALA A 47 14.79 11.55 18.65
N LEU A 48 15.29 12.52 17.86
CA LEU A 48 15.85 13.78 18.39
C LEU A 48 14.76 14.75 18.88
N GLN A 49 13.52 14.59 18.43
CA GLN A 49 12.36 15.35 18.94
C GLN A 49 11.83 14.83 20.28
N ASP A 50 12.45 13.78 20.84
CA ASP A 50 12.11 13.30 22.17
C ASP A 50 12.53 14.32 23.23
N ILE A 51 11.55 14.86 23.95
CA ILE A 51 11.74 15.86 25.01
C ILE A 51 12.72 15.34 26.08
N THR A 52 12.72 14.03 26.36
CA THR A 52 13.63 13.44 27.35
C THR A 52 15.10 13.54 26.92
N LEU A 53 15.38 13.33 25.64
CA LEU A 53 16.72 13.42 25.07
C LEU A 53 17.19 14.88 24.97
N VAL A 54 16.29 15.80 24.64
CA VAL A 54 16.57 17.25 24.64
C VAL A 54 16.94 17.74 26.04
N ILE A 55 16.20 17.33 27.08
CA ILE A 55 16.53 17.67 28.47
C ILE A 55 17.93 17.16 28.84
N LEU A 56 18.25 15.91 28.49
CA LEU A 56 19.55 15.31 28.79
C LEU A 56 20.73 16.09 28.15
N ILE A 57 20.58 16.53 26.89
CA ILE A 57 21.61 17.31 26.18
C ILE A 57 21.82 18.69 26.82
N ILE A 58 20.76 19.36 27.27
CA ILE A 58 20.86 20.68 27.91
C ILE A 58 21.53 20.57 29.29
N CYS A 59 21.32 19.47 29.99
CA CYS A 59 21.88 19.24 31.33
C CYS A 59 23.33 18.71 31.33
N ALA A 60 23.86 18.29 30.16
CA ALA A 60 25.21 17.77 30.01
C ALA A 60 26.25 18.89 29.84
#